data_AF-A0A966UEW2-F1
#
_entry.id   AF-A0A966UEW2-F1
#
_cell.length_a   1.000
_cell.length_b   1.000
_cell.length_c   1.000
_cell.angle_alpha   90.00
_cell.angle_beta   90.00
_cell.angle_gamma   90.00
#
_symmetry.space_group_name_H-M   'P 1'
#
loop_
_entity.id
_entity.type
_entity.pdbx_description
1 polymer ?
#
loop_
_entity_poly.entity_id
_entity_poly.type
_entity_poly.pdbx_seq_one_letter_code
_entity_poly.pdbx_strand_id
1 'polypeptide(L)'
;LGSEQIAYLPAGTSPLKAIEKLPGVNFQSADPFGAYEWSARIVVRGFNQNQMGFTLDGIPLGDMSYGNHNGLHISRAIPSELVARVALSQGAGALGTASTSNLGGTIEFLSADPAEDFGARIEITGGSDKTQRGFGSRSKNSTP
;
A
#
# COMPACT_ATOMS: atom_id res chain seq x y z
N LEU A 1 6.00 9.58 -0.62
CA LEU A 1 4.83 10.41 -1.02
C LEU A 1 4.11 10.83 0.24
N GLY A 2 3.65 12.07 0.34
CA GLY A 2 2.80 12.51 1.47
C GLY A 2 1.34 12.07 1.29
N SER A 3 0.55 12.08 2.36
CA SER A 3 -0.87 11.69 2.37
C SER A 3 -1.71 12.44 1.33
N GLU A 4 -1.37 13.68 1.02
CA GLU A 4 -2.05 14.54 0.04
C GLU A 4 -2.01 13.98 -1.40
N GLN A 5 -0.94 13.28 -1.78
CA GLN A 5 -0.80 12.66 -3.11
C GLN A 5 -1.50 11.29 -3.19
N ILE A 6 -1.69 10.62 -2.05
CA ILE A 6 -2.44 9.37 -1.94
C ILE A 6 -3.95 9.65 -1.96
N ALA A 7 -4.38 10.78 -1.37
CA ALA A 7 -5.77 11.23 -1.38
C ALA A 7 -6.33 11.54 -2.79
N TYR A 8 -5.47 11.72 -3.80
CA TYR A 8 -5.88 11.94 -5.18
C TYR A 8 -6.27 10.66 -5.92
N LEU A 9 -6.09 9.49 -5.31
CA LEU A 9 -6.53 8.22 -5.87
C LEU A 9 -8.01 7.99 -5.54
N PRO A 10 -8.82 7.43 -6.47
CA PRO A 10 -10.19 7.06 -6.18
C PRO A 10 -10.28 6.16 -4.94
N ALA A 11 -11.30 6.37 -4.11
CA ALA A 11 -11.53 5.52 -2.95
C ALA A 11 -11.63 4.04 -3.36
N GLY A 12 -10.91 3.18 -2.65
CA GLY A 12 -10.76 1.76 -2.96
C GLY A 12 -9.61 1.39 -3.89
N THR A 13 -8.82 2.36 -4.37
CA THR A 13 -7.61 2.08 -5.12
C THR A 13 -6.56 1.43 -4.20
N SER A 14 -5.99 0.29 -4.58
CA SER A 14 -4.99 -0.45 -3.81
C SER A 14 -3.82 0.42 -3.34
N PRO A 15 -3.24 0.15 -2.15
CA PRO A 15 -1.99 0.78 -1.72
C PRO A 15 -0.85 0.65 -2.75
N LEU A 16 -0.90 -0.40 -3.57
CA LEU A 16 0.06 -0.64 -4.65
C LEU A 16 -0.09 0.28 -5.86
N LYS A 17 -1.20 1.03 -6.00
CA LYS A 17 -1.27 2.06 -7.03
C LYS A 17 -0.54 3.32 -6.61
N ALA A 18 -0.51 3.61 -5.31
CA ALA A 18 0.18 4.79 -4.77
C ALA A 18 1.69 4.74 -4.99
N ILE A 19 2.31 3.54 -4.99
CA ILE A 19 3.75 3.38 -5.29
C ILE A 19 4.11 3.81 -6.72
N GLU A 20 3.17 3.84 -7.67
CA GLU A 20 3.44 4.27 -9.06
C GLU A 20 3.95 5.72 -9.12
N LYS A 21 3.60 6.54 -8.12
CA LYS A 21 4.08 7.92 -8.02
C LYS A 21 5.52 8.02 -7.50
N LEU A 22 6.14 6.92 -7.06
CA LEU A 22 7.52 6.89 -6.60
C LEU A 22 8.49 6.81 -7.79
N PRO A 23 9.61 7.56 -7.76
CA PRO A 23 10.56 7.57 -8.87
C PRO A 23 11.24 6.20 -9.04
N GLY A 24 11.24 5.70 -10.28
CA GLY A 24 11.84 4.41 -10.62
C GLY A 24 11.01 3.19 -10.25
N VAL A 25 9.74 3.38 -9.89
CA VAL A 25 8.74 2.33 -9.72
C VAL A 25 7.89 2.24 -10.97
N ASN A 26 7.70 1.02 -11.46
CA ASN A 26 6.73 0.68 -12.49
C ASN A 26 5.70 -0.26 -11.86
N PHE A 27 4.43 0.17 -11.87
CA PHE A 27 3.29 -0.61 -11.42
C PHE A 27 2.38 -0.91 -12.61
N GLN A 28 2.08 -2.20 -12.81
CA GLN A 28 1.13 -2.65 -13.83
C GLN A 28 0.00 -3.42 -13.15
N SER A 29 -1.22 -3.21 -13.63
CA SER A 29 -2.40 -3.97 -13.22
C SER A 29 -3.37 -4.03 -14.40
N ALA A 30 -4.19 -5.09 -14.45
CA ALA A 30 -5.25 -5.24 -15.43
C ALA A 30 -6.54 -4.49 -15.03
N ASP A 31 -6.63 -3.97 -13.80
CA ASP A 31 -7.78 -3.25 -13.29
C ASP A 31 -7.41 -1.82 -12.86
N PRO A 32 -8.34 -0.86 -12.96
CA PRO A 32 -8.05 0.54 -12.66
C PRO A 32 -7.78 0.81 -11.17
N PHE A 33 -8.25 -0.07 -10.27
CA PHE A 33 -8.03 0.06 -8.82
C PHE A 33 -6.73 -0.60 -8.36
N GLY A 34 -6.07 -1.43 -9.19
CA GLY A 34 -4.93 -2.24 -8.76
C GLY A 34 -5.29 -3.26 -7.67
N ALA A 35 -6.57 -3.60 -7.54
CA ALA A 35 -7.07 -4.50 -6.50
C ALA A 35 -6.87 -5.97 -6.88
N TYR A 36 -6.68 -6.27 -8.16
CA TYR A 36 -6.47 -7.63 -8.64
C TYR A 36 -5.01 -8.06 -8.53
N GLU A 37 -4.70 -8.70 -7.39
CA GLU A 37 -3.37 -9.16 -6.99
C GLU A 37 -2.68 -10.06 -8.04
N TRP A 38 -3.42 -10.85 -8.82
CA TRP A 38 -2.82 -11.69 -9.87
C TRP A 38 -2.28 -10.87 -11.05
N SER A 39 -2.89 -9.73 -11.35
CA SER A 39 -2.43 -8.84 -12.42
C SER A 39 -1.42 -7.78 -11.96
N ALA A 40 -1.27 -7.62 -10.64
CA ALA A 40 -0.42 -6.60 -10.04
C ALA A 40 1.06 -7.00 -10.17
N ARG A 41 1.79 -6.23 -10.98
CA ARG A 41 3.23 -6.39 -11.16
C ARG A 41 3.97 -5.13 -10.73
N ILE A 42 4.99 -5.30 -9.89
CA ILE A 42 5.83 -4.21 -9.40
C ILE A 42 7.26 -4.46 -9.84
N VAL A 43 7.86 -3.45 -10.47
CA VAL A 43 9.29 -3.42 -10.78
C VAL A 43 9.87 -2.12 -10.27
N VAL A 44 10.93 -2.21 -9.46
CA VAL A 44 11.65 -1.06 -8.93
C VAL A 44 13.09 -1.12 -9.43
N ARG A 45 13.45 -0.19 -10.32
CA ARG A 45 14.81 -0.11 -10.91
C ARG A 45 15.38 -1.46 -11.40
N GLY A 46 14.53 -2.30 -11.98
CA GLY A 46 14.91 -3.62 -12.53
C GLY A 46 14.73 -4.81 -11.56
N PHE A 47 14.45 -4.56 -10.28
CA PHE A 47 14.10 -5.60 -9.31
C PHE A 47 12.60 -5.84 -9.30
N ASN A 48 12.18 -7.10 -9.34
CA ASN A 48 10.76 -7.46 -9.26
C ASN A 48 10.28 -7.54 -7.80
N GLN A 49 8.97 -7.66 -7.58
CA GLN A 49 8.37 -7.70 -6.24
C GLN A 49 8.94 -8.80 -5.31
N ASN A 50 9.49 -9.89 -5.82
CA ASN A 50 10.05 -10.97 -4.98
C ASN A 50 11.49 -10.67 -4.53
N GLN A 51 12.11 -9.63 -5.12
CA GLN A 51 13.44 -9.13 -4.81
C GLN A 51 13.39 -7.83 -4.00
N MET A 52 12.20 -7.39 -3.62
CA MET A 52 11.93 -6.19 -2.83
C MET A 52 11.44 -6.58 -1.44
N GLY A 53 11.72 -5.71 -0.47
CA GLY A 53 11.14 -5.80 0.86
C GLY A 53 9.87 -4.99 0.98
N PHE A 54 8.96 -5.43 1.86
CA PHE A 54 7.74 -4.70 2.18
C PHE A 54 7.54 -4.65 3.69
N THR A 55 7.10 -3.50 4.20
CA THR A 55 6.72 -3.35 5.61
C THR A 55 5.44 -2.54 5.74
N LEU A 56 4.67 -2.80 6.79
CA LEU A 56 3.56 -1.95 7.24
C LEU A 56 3.85 -1.53 8.69
N ASP A 57 3.99 -0.23 8.93
CA ASP A 57 4.33 0.32 10.26
C ASP A 57 5.59 -0.31 10.87
N GLY A 58 6.58 -0.62 10.01
CA GLY A 58 7.81 -1.31 10.39
C GLY A 58 7.68 -2.82 10.56
N ILE A 59 6.47 -3.38 10.51
CA ILE A 59 6.24 -4.82 10.57
C ILE A 59 6.52 -5.44 9.19
N PRO A 60 7.36 -6.47 9.08
CA PRO A 60 7.65 -7.12 7.81
C PRO A 60 6.42 -7.78 7.19
N LEU A 61 6.26 -7.58 5.89
CA LEU A 61 5.25 -8.25 5.07
C LEU A 61 5.90 -9.34 4.19
N GLY A 62 5.06 -10.15 3.55
CA GLY A 62 5.50 -11.06 2.50
C GLY A 62 5.87 -10.29 1.23
N ASP A 63 6.26 -11.02 0.19
CA ASP A 63 6.33 -10.41 -1.14
C ASP A 63 4.92 -10.10 -1.67
N MET A 64 4.85 -9.23 -2.67
CA MET A 64 3.57 -8.82 -3.27
C MET A 64 3.14 -9.75 -4.41
N SER A 65 3.67 -10.97 -4.50
CA SER A 65 3.24 -11.94 -5.51
C SER A 65 1.87 -12.53 -5.17
N TYR A 66 1.13 -12.90 -6.22
CA TYR A 66 -0.08 -13.68 -6.04
C TYR A 66 0.26 -15.07 -5.51
N GLY A 67 -0.44 -15.49 -4.45
CA GLY A 67 -0.18 -16.77 -3.80
C GLY A 67 1.13 -16.80 -3.01
N ASN A 68 1.63 -15.64 -2.55
CA ASN A 68 2.80 -15.62 -1.67
C ASN A 68 2.60 -16.58 -0.49
N HIS A 69 3.72 -17.16 -0.04
CA HIS A 69 3.79 -18.07 1.10
C HIS A 69 4.79 -17.59 2.16
N ASN A 70 5.29 -16.36 2.04
CA ASN A 70 6.32 -15.78 2.90
C ASN A 70 5.79 -14.62 3.77
N GLY A 71 4.50 -14.29 3.73
CA GLY A 71 3.92 -13.36 4.69
C GLY A 71 2.59 -12.74 4.22
N LEU A 72 2.19 -11.64 4.84
CA LEU A 72 0.94 -10.96 4.49
C LEU A 72 1.15 -10.05 3.26
N HIS A 73 0.16 -10.02 2.36
CA HIS A 73 0.14 -9.11 1.22
C HIS A 73 -0.48 -7.76 1.62
N ILE A 74 0.03 -6.62 1.12
CA ILE A 74 -0.40 -5.29 1.60
C ILE A 74 -1.89 -5.00 1.38
N SER A 75 -2.45 -5.38 0.22
CA SER A 75 -3.88 -5.22 -0.09
C SER A 75 -4.80 -5.98 0.88
N ARG A 76 -4.26 -6.95 1.63
CA ARG A 76 -4.96 -7.73 2.65
C ARG A 76 -4.65 -7.27 4.07
N ALA A 77 -3.58 -6.50 4.26
CA ALA A 77 -3.14 -6.01 5.55
C ALA A 77 -3.88 -4.75 5.99
N ILE A 78 -4.09 -3.82 5.06
CA ILE A 78 -4.69 -2.53 5.34
C ILE A 78 -5.49 -2.03 4.14
N PRO A 79 -6.71 -1.50 4.33
CA PRO A 79 -7.42 -0.79 3.27
C PRO A 79 -6.64 0.47 2.89
N SER A 80 -6.67 0.85 1.61
CA SER A 80 -5.91 1.99 1.13
C SER A 80 -6.31 3.33 1.73
N GLU A 81 -7.57 3.48 2.16
CA GLU A 81 -8.05 4.67 2.86
C GLU A 81 -7.34 4.92 4.20
N LEU A 82 -6.72 3.88 4.77
CA LEU A 82 -5.98 3.95 6.01
C LEU A 82 -4.47 3.97 5.80
N VAL A 83 -3.97 4.09 4.57
CA VAL A 83 -2.54 4.27 4.29
C VAL A 83 -2.23 5.76 4.19
N ALA A 84 -1.47 6.29 5.15
CA ALA A 84 -1.09 7.72 5.16
C ALA A 84 0.12 8.00 4.27
N ARG A 85 1.09 7.09 4.20
CA ARG A 85 2.32 7.32 3.45
C ARG A 85 2.88 6.04 2.88
N VAL A 86 3.50 6.18 1.71
CA VAL A 86 4.34 5.15 1.12
C VAL A 86 5.72 5.74 0.84
N ALA A 87 6.76 5.03 1.26
CA ALA A 87 8.15 5.37 1.04
C ALA A 87 8.90 4.21 0.38
N LEU A 88 9.92 4.53 -0.40
CA LEU A 88 10.85 3.57 -0.97
C LEU A 88 12.23 3.89 -0.44
N SER A 89 12.81 2.95 0.30
CA SER A 89 14.20 2.96 0.72
C SER A 89 15.01 2.13 -0.28
N GLN A 90 16.03 2.73 -0.89
CA GLN A 90 16.81 2.08 -1.94
C GLN A 90 18.12 1.54 -1.40
N GLY A 91 18.42 0.28 -1.74
CA GLY A 91 19.68 -0.39 -1.42
C GLY A 91 19.47 -1.72 -0.72
N ALA A 92 20.30 -2.72 -1.06
CA ALA A 92 20.29 -4.09 -0.53
C ALA A 92 20.62 -4.20 0.98
N GLY A 93 20.67 -3.08 1.68
CA GLY A 93 21.24 -2.95 3.01
C GLY A 93 20.49 -1.93 3.85
N ALA A 94 19.18 -1.81 3.70
CA ALA A 94 18.35 -1.18 4.72
C ALA A 94 18.37 -2.06 5.99
N LEU A 95 19.53 -2.09 6.66
CA LEU A 95 19.88 -2.95 7.80
C LEU A 95 18.91 -2.79 8.97
N GLY A 96 18.18 -1.67 9.02
CA GLY A 96 17.16 -1.38 10.03
C GLY A 96 15.75 -1.88 9.70
N THR A 97 15.50 -2.39 8.50
CA THR A 97 14.17 -2.89 8.09
C THR A 97 14.18 -4.40 8.00
N ALA A 98 13.45 -5.05 8.90
CA ALA A 98 13.22 -6.48 8.79
C ALA A 98 12.37 -6.77 7.53
N SER A 99 12.81 -7.73 6.72
CA SER A 99 12.10 -8.12 5.51
C SER A 99 12.43 -9.55 5.08
N THR A 100 11.55 -10.12 4.28
CA THR A 100 11.69 -11.46 3.70
C THR A 100 12.63 -11.48 2.49
N SER A 101 12.87 -10.32 1.88
CA SER A 101 13.80 -10.06 0.76
C SER A 101 14.05 -8.54 0.70
N ASN A 102 15.20 -8.05 0.22
CA ASN A 102 15.42 -6.60 0.08
C ASN A 102 16.51 -6.23 -0.96
N LEU A 103 16.82 -7.12 -1.91
CA LEU A 103 17.90 -6.92 -2.89
C LEU A 103 17.79 -5.60 -3.67
N GLY A 104 16.57 -5.20 -4.03
CA GLY A 104 16.28 -3.92 -4.71
C GLY A 104 15.93 -2.75 -3.77
N GLY A 105 15.88 -2.99 -2.46
CA GLY A 105 15.39 -2.05 -1.45
C GLY A 105 14.09 -2.50 -0.77
N THR A 106 13.48 -1.59 -0.01
CA THR A 106 12.27 -1.83 0.78
C THR A 106 11.21 -0.77 0.49
N ILE A 107 9.96 -1.19 0.30
CA ILE A 107 8.79 -0.31 0.25
C ILE A 107 8.11 -0.34 1.63
N GLU A 108 7.96 0.83 2.23
CA GLU A 108 7.40 1.01 3.55
C GLU A 108 6.03 1.67 3.44
N PHE A 109 5.01 1.01 3.96
CA PHE A 109 3.66 1.55 4.13
C PHE A 109 3.51 2.03 5.57
N LEU A 110 3.00 3.25 5.74
CA LEU A 110 2.62 3.79 7.04
C LEU A 110 1.10 3.93 7.08
N SER A 111 0.49 3.39 8.12
CA SER A 111 -0.92 3.59 8.41
C SER A 111 -1.21 5.03 8.83
N ALA A 112 -2.46 5.45 8.67
CA ALA A 112 -2.93 6.73 9.12
C ALA A 112 -3.19 6.71 10.62
N ASP A 113 -2.61 7.68 11.32
CA ASP A 113 -2.89 7.90 12.74
C ASP A 113 -4.38 8.23 12.96
N PRO A 114 -4.95 7.85 14.11
CA PRO A 114 -6.23 8.37 14.54
C PRO A 114 -6.19 9.91 14.60
N ALA A 115 -7.26 10.56 14.15
CA ALA A 115 -7.46 11.99 14.33
C ALA A 115 -7.49 12.34 15.83
N GLU A 116 -6.96 13.53 16.15
CA GLU A 116 -6.97 14.07 17.50
C GLU A 116 -8.41 14.26 18.02
N ASP A 117 -9.28 14.76 17.15
CA ASP A 117 -10.71 14.95 17.44
C ASP A 117 -11.57 13.78 16.97
N PHE A 118 -12.75 13.63 17.58
CA PHE A 118 -13.74 12.67 17.11
C PHE A 118 -14.18 13.00 15.69
N GLY A 119 -14.04 12.04 14.79
CA GLY A 119 -14.42 12.19 13.39
C GLY A 119 -14.94 10.90 12.78
N ALA A 120 -15.69 11.02 11.69
CA ALA A 120 -16.12 9.90 10.87
C ALA A 120 -15.84 10.22 9.40
N ARG A 121 -15.41 9.20 8.65
CA ARG A 121 -15.17 9.27 7.21
C ARG A 121 -16.00 8.20 6.53
N ILE A 122 -16.71 8.58 5.47
CA ILE A 122 -17.48 7.67 4.63
C ILE A 122 -17.09 7.95 3.18
N GLU A 123 -16.76 6.90 2.45
CA GLU A 123 -16.43 6.97 1.04
C GLU A 123 -17.27 5.96 0.26
N ILE A 124 -17.80 6.41 -0.88
CA ILE A 124 -18.62 5.58 -1.76
C ILE A 124 -18.07 5.74 -3.17
N THR A 125 -17.77 4.63 -3.82
CA THR A 125 -17.27 4.58 -5.19
C THR A 125 -18.27 3.84 -6.06
N GLY A 126 -18.61 4.43 -7.20
CA GLY A 126 -19.39 3.81 -8.27
C GLY A 126 -18.64 3.88 -9.60
N GLY A 127 -18.92 2.95 -10.51
CA GLY A 127 -18.29 2.93 -11.82
C GLY A 127 -18.96 1.99 -12.82
N SER A 128 -18.36 1.89 -14.01
CA SER A 128 -18.74 0.92 -15.04
C SER A 128 -18.72 -0.52 -14.51
N ASP A 129 -19.37 -1.42 -15.25
CA ASP A 129 -19.44 -2.86 -14.93
C ASP A 129 -20.11 -3.16 -13.57
N LYS A 130 -21.05 -2.30 -13.17
CA LYS A 130 -21.78 -2.38 -11.88
C LYS A 130 -20.85 -2.29 -10.66
N THR A 131 -19.71 -1.61 -10.80
CA THR A 131 -18.78 -1.40 -9.68
C THR A 131 -19.45 -0.57 -8.59
N GLN A 132 -19.48 -1.10 -7.37
CA GLN A 132 -19.94 -0.40 -6.16
C GLN A 132 -19.02 -0.74 -4.99
N ARG A 133 -18.59 0.27 -4.25
CA ARG A 133 -17.79 0.09 -3.03
C ARG A 133 -18.17 1.13 -1.99
N GLY A 134 -18.22 0.71 -0.73
CA GLY A 134 -18.37 1.59 0.42
C GLY A 134 -17.25 1.38 1.43
N PHE A 135 -16.75 2.45 2.01
CA PHE A 135 -15.80 2.45 3.11
C PHE A 135 -16.31 3.39 4.20
N GLY A 136 -16.08 3.00 5.46
CA GLY A 136 -16.44 3.80 6.62
C GLY A 136 -15.40 3.62 7.72
N SER A 137 -14.93 4.72 8.27
CA SER A 137 -14.07 4.72 9.46
C SER A 137 -14.56 5.75 10.47
N ARG A 138 -14.25 5.47 11.74
CA ARG A 138 -14.43 6.40 12.84
C ARG A 138 -13.08 6.59 13.50
N SER A 139 -12.81 7.81 13.91
CA SER A 139 -11.59 8.15 14.62
C SER A 139 -11.93 8.82 15.93
N LYS A 140 -11.23 8.39 16.97
CA LYS A 140 -11.28 8.98 18.30
C LYS A 140 -9.97 8.60 18.96
N ASN A 141 -9.18 9.59 19.41
CA ASN A 141 -7.97 9.29 20.14
C ASN A 141 -8.34 8.55 21.44
N SER A 142 -7.66 7.43 21.72
CA SER A 142 -7.76 6.73 23.00
C SER A 142 -6.53 7.05 23.84
N THR A 143 -6.48 8.25 24.39
CA THR A 143 -5.66 8.52 25.58
C THR A 143 -6.55 9.22 26.61
N PRO A 144 -6.50 8.80 27.89
CA PRO A 144 -7.41 9.25 28.93
C PRO A 144 -7.20 10.71 29.35
#